data_AF-X1GUM6-F1
#
_entry.id   AF-X1GUM6-F1
#
_cell.length_a   1.000
_cell.length_b   1.000
_cell.length_c   1.000
_cell.angle_alpha   90.00
_cell.angle_beta   90.00
_cell.angle_gamma   90.00
#
_symmetry.space_group_name_H-M   'P 1'
#
loop_
_entity.id
_entity.type
_entity.pdbx_description
1 polymer ?
#
loop_
_entity_poly.entity_id
_entity_poly.type
_entity_poly.pdbx_seq_one_letter_code
_entity_poly.pdbx_strand_id
1 'polypeptide(L)' 'FLKALVMGSDEWYIYQTYIKMGICYKALGNHDLAVKNLKKGKDIINKSSIDPDIKKKWLAIANLFAETK' A
#
# COMPACT_ATOMS: atom_id res chain seq x y z
N PHE A 1 9.20 7.26 6.79
CA PHE A 1 7.82 6.87 6.43
C PHE A 1 6.79 7.27 7.48
N LEU A 2 6.92 6.88 8.75
CA LEU A 2 5.92 7.21 9.80
C LEU A 2 5.62 8.72 9.94
N LYS A 3 6.64 9.59 9.86
CA LYS A 3 6.44 11.05 9.89
C LYS A 3 5.60 11.59 8.72
N ALA A 4 5.64 10.94 7.55
CA ALA A 4 4.87 11.36 6.38
C ALA A 4 3.36 11.06 6.52
N LEU A 5 3.00 10.02 7.28
CA LEU A 5 1.60 9.68 7.57
C LEU A 5 0.94 10.66 8.56
N VAL A 6 1.74 11.43 9.31
CA VAL A 6 1.27 12.36 10.34
C VAL A 6 1.05 13.78 9.81
N MET A 7 1.67 14.16 8.68
CA MET A 7 1.74 15.56 8.23
C MET A 7 0.84 15.96 7.06
N GLY A 8 -0.06 15.09 6.59
CA GLY A 8 -0.98 15.48 5.52
C GLY A 8 -2.00 14.41 5.23
N SER A 9 -3.23 14.67 5.63
CA SER A 9 -4.43 13.90 5.28
C SER A 9 -4.87 14.07 3.82
N ASP A 10 -4.06 14.71 2.97
CA ASP A 10 -4.32 14.76 1.54
C ASP A 10 -4.13 13.36 0.94
N GLU A 11 -5.26 12.79 0.57
CA GLU A 11 -5.59 11.36 0.52
C GLU A 11 -4.72 10.51 -0.42
N TRP A 12 -3.89 11.12 -1.26
CA TRP A 12 -3.25 10.46 -2.39
C TRP A 12 -1.93 9.74 -2.06
N TYR A 13 -1.21 10.16 -1.00
CA TYR A 13 0.04 9.51 -0.60
C TYR A 13 -0.15 8.31 0.33
N ILE A 14 -1.34 8.18 0.90
CA ILE A 14 -1.58 7.27 2.01
C ILE A 14 -1.53 5.81 1.51
N TYR A 15 -2.16 5.49 0.37
CA TYR A 15 -2.16 4.12 -0.16
C TYR A 15 -0.76 3.68 -0.63
N GLN A 16 -0.01 4.56 -1.30
CA GLN A 16 1.34 4.26 -1.80
C GLN A 16 2.28 3.93 -0.64
N THR A 17 2.17 4.69 0.45
CA THR A 17 2.97 4.48 1.66
C THR A 17 2.70 3.11 2.26
N TYR A 18 1.44 2.73 2.44
CA TYR A 18 1.08 1.41 2.97
C TYR A 18 1.54 0.27 2.03
N ILE A 19 1.39 0.42 0.71
CA ILE A 19 1.87 -0.59 -0.24
C ILE A 19 3.39 -0.74 -0.15
N LYS A 20 4.14 0.36 -0.18
CA LYS A 20 5.61 0.34 -0.07
C LYS A 20 6.08 -0.25 1.27
N MET A 21 5.41 0.09 2.38
CA MET A 21 5.70 -0.52 3.69
C MET A 21 5.47 -2.03 3.66
N GLY A 22 4.38 -2.47 3.03
CA GLY A 22 4.10 -3.89 2.84
C GLY A 22 5.21 -4.64 2.11
N ILE A 23 5.72 -4.05 1.02
CA ILE A 23 6.86 -4.58 0.26
C ILE A 23 8.12 -4.65 1.14
N CYS A 24 8.43 -3.59 1.89
CA CYS A 24 9.60 -3.57 2.77
C CYS A 24 9.50 -4.64 3.87
N TYR A 25 8.34 -4.78 4.53
CA TYR A 25 8.17 -5.81 5.55
C TYR A 25 8.30 -7.22 4.98
N LYS A 26 7.84 -7.45 3.75
CA LYS A 26 8.03 -8.72 3.07
C LYS A 26 9.51 -9.02 2.80
N ALA A 27 10.25 -8.03 2.30
CA ALA A 27 11.70 -8.17 2.08
C ALA A 27 12.47 -8.44 3.37
N LEU A 28 11.92 -8.01 4.52
CA LEU A 28 12.46 -8.27 5.86
C LEU A 28 11.97 -9.61 6.47
N GLY A 29 11.20 -10.42 5.74
CA GLY A 29 10.63 -11.69 6.22
C GLY A 29 9.47 -11.53 7.20
N ASN A 30 9.00 -10.30 7.45
CA ASN A 30 7.88 -10.03 8.34
C ASN A 30 6.55 -10.08 7.58
N HIS A 31 6.14 -11.30 7.25
CA HIS A 31 5.00 -11.56 6.37
C HIS A 31 3.67 -11.01 6.92
N ASP A 32 3.43 -11.09 8.23
CA ASP A 32 2.18 -10.60 8.83
C ASP A 32 2.06 -9.08 8.69
N LEU A 33 3.14 -8.33 8.97
CA LEU A 33 3.16 -6.88 8.75
C LEU A 33 3.08 -6.55 7.27
N ALA A 34 3.68 -7.35 6.40
CA ALA A 34 3.58 -7.16 4.96
C ALA A 34 2.12 -7.20 4.50
N VAL A 35 1.41 -8.30 4.81
CA VAL A 35 0.00 -8.49 4.45
C VAL A 35 -0.89 -7.40 5.04
N LYS A 36 -0.69 -7.05 6.31
CA LYS A 36 -1.45 -5.98 6.98
C LYS A 36 -1.34 -4.65 6.25
N ASN A 37 -0.12 -4.25 5.86
CA ASN A 37 0.12 -2.98 5.19
C ASN A 37 -0.36 -3.01 3.73
N LEU A 38 -0.12 -4.09 2.98
CA LEU A 38 -0.64 -4.26 1.62
C LEU A 38 -2.17 -4.17 1.57
N LYS A 39 -2.86 -4.84 2.50
CA LYS A 39 -4.33 -4.78 2.63
C LYS A 39 -4.80 -3.36 2.90
N LYS A 40 -4.18 -2.66 3.85
CA LYS A 40 -4.55 -1.28 4.18
C LYS A 40 -4.37 -0.33 2.98
N GLY A 41 -3.29 -0.50 2.21
CA GLY A 41 -3.08 0.23 0.97
C GLY A 41 -4.17 -0.02 -0.07
N LYS A 42 -4.58 -1.29 -0.26
CA LYS A 42 -5.69 -1.67 -1.15
C LYS A 42 -7.02 -1.05 -0.70
N ASP A 43 -7.31 -1.04 0.59
CA ASP A 43 -8.57 -0.50 1.10
C ASP A 43 -8.67 1.02 0.86
N ILE A 44 -7.55 1.74 1.00
CA ILE A 44 -7.50 3.19 0.77
C ILE A 44 -7.64 3.50 -0.72
N ILE A 45 -6.84 2.86 -1.58
CA ILE A 45 -6.90 3.14 -3.03
C ILE A 45 -8.25 2.77 -3.65
N ASN A 46 -8.97 1.82 -3.06
CA ASN A 46 -10.31 1.48 -3.51
C ASN A 46 -11.34 2.57 -3.18
N LYS A 47 -11.15 3.30 -2.09
CA LYS A 47 -12.00 4.41 -1.64
C LYS A 47 -11.62 5.76 -2.25
N SER A 48 -10.39 5.91 -2.74
CA SER A 48 -9.91 7.15 -3.35
C SER A 48 -10.45 7.34 -4.77
N SER A 49 -10.82 8.58 -5.10
CA SER A 49 -11.19 9.04 -6.45
C SER A 49 -9.95 9.45 -7.24
N ILE A 50 -9.03 8.52 -7.46
CA ILE A 50 -7.84 8.72 -8.30
C ILE A 50 -8.05 8.19 -9.72
N ASP A 51 -7.15 8.56 -10.61
CA ASP A 51 -7.08 8.02 -11.97
C ASP A 51 -7.19 6.47 -12.00
N PRO A 52 -8.10 5.89 -12.81
CA PRO A 52 -8.31 4.44 -12.87
C PRO A 52 -7.08 3.64 -13.28
N ASP A 53 -6.23 4.17 -14.16
CA ASP A 53 -5.02 3.48 -14.60
C ASP A 53 -3.97 3.45 -13.49
N ILE A 54 -3.81 4.57 -12.76
CA ILE A 54 -2.97 4.61 -11.55
C ILE A 54 -3.50 3.61 -10.51
N LYS A 55 -4.81 3.59 -10.27
CA LYS A 55 -5.45 2.65 -9.35
C LYS A 55 -5.14 1.20 -9.72
N LYS A 56 -5.33 0.83 -10.99
CA LYS A 56 -5.07 -0.53 -11.50
C LYS A 56 -3.61 -0.94 -11.31
N LYS A 57 -2.66 -0.04 -11.63
CA LYS A 57 -1.21 -0.30 -11.45
C LYS A 57 -0.86 -0.61 -10.00
N TRP A 58 -1.32 0.20 -9.07
CA TRP A 58 -1.01 0.01 -7.65
C TRP A 58 -1.71 -1.22 -7.04
N LEU A 59 -2.93 -1.53 -7.46
CA LEU A 59 -3.59 -2.78 -7.06
C LEU A 59 -2.86 -4.01 -7.58
N ALA A 60 -2.36 -3.98 -8.81
CA ALA A 60 -1.55 -5.07 -9.38
C ALA A 60 -0.26 -5.28 -8.58
N ILE A 61 0.44 -4.20 -8.23
CA ILE A 61 1.62 -4.27 -7.35
C ILE A 61 1.25 -4.89 -6.00
N ALA A 62 0.19 -4.38 -5.35
CA ALA A 62 -0.21 -4.88 -4.03
C ALA A 62 -0.56 -6.38 -4.05
N ASN A 63 -1.23 -6.86 -5.09
CA ASN A 63 -1.58 -8.29 -5.25
C ASN A 63 -0.33 -9.14 -5.50
N LEU A 64 0.56 -8.69 -6.40
CA LEU A 64 1.82 -9.40 -6.69
C LEU A 64 2.60 -9.69 -5.41
N PHE A 65 2.75 -8.68 -4.55
CA PHE A 65 3.46 -8.81 -3.28
C PHE A 65 2.65 -9.47 -2.17
N ALA A 66 1.34 -9.66 -2.32
CA ALA A 66 0.53 -10.43 -1.37
C ALA A 66 0.55 -11.94 -1.68
N GLU A 67 0.72 -12.34 -2.94
CA GLU A 67 0.61 -13.73 -3.40
C GLU A 67 1.93 -14.51 -3.45
N THR A 68 3.08 -13.83 -3.55
CA THR A 68 4.38 -14.52 -3.49
C THR A 68 4.59 -15.07 -2.07
N LYS A 69 4.73 -16.39 -1.92
CA LYS A 69 5.18 -17.03 -0.69
C LYS A 69 6.68 -16.88 -0.50
#